data_AF-A0A871R757-F1
#
_entry.id   AF-A0A871R757-F1
#
_cell.length_a   1.000
_cell.length_b   1.000
_cell.length_c   1.000
_cell.angle_alpha   90.00
_cell.angle_beta   90.00
_cell.angle_gamma   90.00
#
_symmetry.space_group_name_H-M   'P 1'
#
loop_
_entity.id
_entity.type
_entity.pdbx_description
1 polymer ?
#
loop_
_entity_poly.entity_id
_entity_poly.type
_entity_poly.pdbx_seq_one_letter_code
_entity_poly.pdbx_strand_id
1 'polypeptide(L)'
;MSQSKSQIAISETLTEHLGYQPISVVDDIINVVNEIMYRCTDQIENALLERRSDLIERNKKQAEAEKKNDDDDVMVNEGSPYKNAVRYSEDDIRKGTAKLESLLEHLINRNYDKLELYIIRNILTIPDDLLAGGYVRLKHQEGMKIVPDTIDKAAKLDKQYADKMAEISRQIEENKKISDMIVKLTKMDKKVTLLKKKVAPMDYKGVLKSRSSTNASRNGKNIVQKNTLGSKFVEKYDLKPLKETCLFINSEIRRGYKLLERAKPFLEDETIVKVAEHSAKEDNFVNEQVRDMFTSNKTKKPTGFAIQEGDVTESLLDKVGKLVPK
;
A
#
# COMPACT_ATOMS: atom_id res chain seq x y z
N MET A 1 -17.93 6.20 -60.07
CA MET A 1 -16.76 6.98 -59.63
C MET A 1 -17.07 8.45 -59.34
N SER A 2 -17.93 9.14 -60.09
CA SER A 2 -18.33 10.52 -59.77
C SER A 2 -19.21 10.62 -58.51
N GLN A 3 -20.25 9.78 -58.39
CA GLN A 3 -21.11 9.77 -57.20
C GLN A 3 -20.40 9.38 -55.89
N SER A 4 -19.44 8.45 -55.95
CA SER A 4 -18.66 8.06 -54.77
C SER A 4 -17.75 9.20 -54.28
N LYS A 5 -17.17 9.98 -55.19
CA LYS A 5 -16.36 11.15 -54.81
C LYS A 5 -17.22 12.25 -54.19
N SER A 6 -18.43 12.46 -54.71
CA SER A 6 -19.36 13.44 -54.14
C SER A 6 -19.81 13.06 -52.73
N GLN A 7 -20.15 11.79 -52.51
CA GLN A 7 -20.52 11.29 -51.18
C GLN A 7 -19.39 11.42 -50.16
N ILE A 8 -18.15 11.15 -50.57
CA ILE A 8 -16.97 11.35 -49.71
C ILE A 8 -16.81 12.84 -49.37
N ALA A 9 -16.92 13.73 -50.36
CA ALA A 9 -16.83 15.18 -50.15
C ALA A 9 -17.95 15.72 -49.24
N ILE A 10 -19.18 15.21 -49.36
CA ILE A 10 -20.28 15.54 -48.44
C ILE A 10 -19.91 15.10 -47.02
N SER A 11 -19.45 13.86 -46.85
CA SER A 11 -19.08 13.34 -45.54
C SER A 11 -17.94 14.13 -44.91
N GLU A 12 -16.93 14.53 -45.69
CA GLU A 12 -15.80 15.34 -45.22
C GLU A 12 -16.24 16.74 -44.79
N THR A 13 -16.98 17.44 -45.64
CA THR A 13 -17.48 18.80 -45.33
C THR A 13 -18.43 18.80 -44.13
N LEU A 14 -19.28 17.77 -44.01
CA LEU A 14 -20.20 17.66 -42.88
C LEU A 14 -19.47 17.28 -41.58
N THR A 15 -18.47 16.40 -41.66
CA THR A 15 -17.62 16.05 -40.50
C THR A 15 -16.80 17.24 -40.04
N GLU A 16 -16.28 18.04 -40.98
CA GLU A 16 -15.56 19.28 -40.68
C GLU A 16 -16.48 20.33 -40.03
N HIS A 17 -17.74 20.42 -40.47
CA HIS A 17 -18.70 21.34 -39.90
C HIS A 17 -19.16 20.95 -38.48
N LEU A 18 -19.47 19.67 -38.28
CA LEU A 18 -20.00 19.15 -37.02
C LEU A 18 -18.90 18.90 -35.98
N GLY A 19 -17.66 18.68 -36.41
CA GLY A 19 -16.54 18.29 -35.55
C GLY A 19 -16.56 16.81 -35.13
N TYR A 20 -17.51 16.03 -35.64
CA TYR A 20 -17.65 14.60 -35.44
C TYR A 20 -18.31 13.97 -36.67
N GLN A 21 -18.18 12.65 -36.81
CA GLN A 21 -18.80 11.95 -37.93
C GLN A 21 -20.33 11.89 -37.75
N PRO A 22 -21.13 12.26 -38.76
CA PRO A 22 -22.60 12.26 -38.70
C PRO A 22 -23.23 10.96 -38.15
N ILE A 23 -22.63 9.81 -38.49
CA ILE A 23 -23.11 8.48 -38.05
C ILE A 23 -23.07 8.33 -36.52
N SER A 24 -22.10 8.98 -35.85
CA SER A 24 -21.94 8.91 -34.39
C SER A 24 -23.17 9.42 -33.64
N VAL A 25 -23.86 10.44 -34.17
CA VAL A 25 -25.07 10.97 -33.53
C VAL A 25 -26.21 9.96 -33.61
N VAL A 26 -26.32 9.26 -34.73
CA VAL A 26 -27.35 8.23 -34.90
C VAL A 26 -27.06 7.05 -33.96
N ASP A 27 -25.79 6.62 -33.87
CA ASP A 27 -25.36 5.58 -32.95
C ASP A 27 -25.68 5.93 -31.49
N ASP A 28 -25.38 7.17 -31.07
CA ASP A 28 -25.70 7.66 -29.73
C ASP A 28 -27.21 7.66 -29.46
N ILE A 29 -28.04 8.06 -30.44
CA ILE A 29 -29.50 8.00 -30.33
C ILE A 29 -29.97 6.55 -30.14
N ILE A 30 -29.46 5.61 -30.93
CA ILE A 30 -29.81 4.18 -30.83
C ILE A 30 -29.43 3.63 -29.45
N ASN A 31 -28.22 3.96 -28.96
CA ASN A 31 -27.74 3.52 -27.65
C ASN A 31 -28.65 4.03 -26.53
N VAL A 32 -29.02 5.32 -26.55
CA VAL A 32 -29.91 5.92 -25.55
C VAL A 32 -31.30 5.27 -25.60
N VAL A 33 -31.84 5.02 -26.79
CA VAL A 33 -33.17 4.40 -26.95
C VAL A 33 -33.18 2.97 -26.44
N ASN A 34 -32.14 2.20 -26.72
CA ASN A 34 -32.00 0.84 -26.19
C ASN A 34 -31.89 0.86 -24.66
N GLU A 35 -31.10 1.77 -24.09
CA GLU A 35 -31.01 1.94 -22.64
C GLU A 35 -32.36 2.29 -22.00
N ILE A 36 -33.12 3.20 -22.61
CA ILE A 36 -34.47 3.56 -22.15
C ILE A 36 -35.41 2.36 -22.25
N MET A 37 -35.36 1.59 -23.35
CA MET A 37 -36.19 0.40 -23.54
C MET A 37 -35.98 -0.59 -22.39
N TYR A 38 -34.73 -0.99 -22.13
CA TYR A 38 -34.41 -1.95 -21.06
C TYR A 38 -34.84 -1.41 -19.68
N ARG A 39 -34.59 -0.12 -19.39
CA ARG A 39 -35.05 0.50 -18.14
C ARG A 39 -36.57 0.49 -18.00
N CYS A 40 -37.30 0.76 -19.07
CA CYS A 40 -38.76 0.75 -19.06
C CYS A 40 -39.32 -0.67 -18.89
N THR A 41 -38.77 -1.68 -19.57
CA THR A 41 -39.22 -3.06 -19.43
C THR A 41 -38.98 -3.58 -18.00
N ASP A 42 -37.82 -3.27 -17.42
CA ASP A 42 -37.50 -3.61 -16.02
C ASP A 42 -38.45 -2.92 -15.04
N GLN A 43 -38.75 -1.63 -15.25
CA GLN A 43 -39.70 -0.90 -14.41
C GLN A 43 -41.13 -1.46 -14.53
N ILE A 44 -41.54 -1.87 -15.73
CA ILE A 44 -42.84 -2.51 -15.95
C ILE A 44 -42.89 -3.85 -15.23
N GLU A 45 -41.85 -4.69 -15.31
CA GLU A 45 -41.77 -5.95 -14.57
C GLU A 45 -41.90 -5.72 -13.08
N ASN A 46 -41.09 -4.82 -12.52
CA ASN A 46 -41.10 -4.51 -11.08
C ASN A 46 -42.46 -3.97 -10.62
N ALA A 47 -43.09 -3.08 -11.39
CA ALA A 47 -44.41 -2.53 -11.05
C ALA A 47 -45.51 -3.61 -11.08
N LEU A 48 -45.44 -4.56 -12.02
CA LEU A 48 -46.37 -5.69 -12.08
C LEU A 48 -46.16 -6.67 -10.91
N LEU A 49 -44.91 -6.90 -10.52
CA LEU A 49 -44.57 -7.73 -9.36
C LEU A 49 -45.03 -7.10 -8.04
N GLU A 50 -44.81 -5.81 -7.85
CA GLU A 50 -45.28 -5.05 -6.67
C GLU A 50 -46.81 -5.08 -6.57
N ARG A 51 -47.50 -4.81 -7.69
CA ARG A 51 -48.96 -4.88 -7.72
C ARG A 51 -49.49 -6.27 -7.41
N ARG A 52 -48.76 -7.32 -7.81
CA ARG A 52 -49.09 -8.72 -7.49
C ARG A 52 -48.90 -9.00 -6.00
N SER A 53 -47.80 -8.57 -5.38
CA SER A 53 -47.58 -8.76 -3.94
C SER A 53 -48.65 -8.06 -3.11
N ASP A 54 -49.03 -6.83 -3.49
CA ASP A 54 -50.12 -6.09 -2.82
C ASP A 54 -51.45 -6.83 -2.83
N LEU A 55 -51.79 -7.48 -3.95
CA LEU A 55 -53.01 -8.28 -4.08
C LEU A 55 -52.95 -9.53 -3.19
N ILE A 56 -51.80 -10.19 -3.13
CA ILE A 56 -51.59 -11.35 -2.25
C ILE A 56 -51.74 -10.95 -0.78
N GLU A 57 -51.16 -9.82 -0.38
CA GLU A 57 -51.28 -9.31 0.99
C GLU A 57 -52.71 -8.94 1.36
N ARG A 58 -53.46 -8.28 0.46
CA ARG A 58 -54.87 -7.96 0.67
C ARG A 58 -55.72 -9.22 0.84
N ASN A 59 -55.50 -10.22 0.00
CA ASN A 59 -56.21 -11.50 0.08
C ASN A 59 -55.89 -12.26 1.37
N LYS A 60 -54.63 -12.25 1.83
CA LYS A 60 -54.24 -12.84 3.12
C LYS A 60 -54.93 -12.15 4.29
N LYS A 61 -54.97 -10.81 4.31
CA LYS A 61 -55.64 -10.03 5.36
C LYS A 61 -57.15 -10.30 5.41
N GLN A 62 -57.80 -10.49 4.25
CA GLN A 62 -59.23 -10.85 4.18
C GLN A 62 -59.47 -12.27 4.72
N ALA A 63 -58.66 -13.25 4.31
CA ALA A 63 -58.78 -14.63 4.79
C ALA A 63 -58.50 -14.77 6.31
N GLU A 64 -57.60 -13.95 6.87
CA GLU A 64 -57.34 -13.90 8.31
C GLU A 64 -58.45 -13.20 9.12
N ALA A 65 -59.17 -12.24 8.50
CA ALA A 65 -60.32 -11.59 9.12
C ALA A 65 -61.56 -12.49 9.16
N GLU A 66 -61.74 -13.33 8.14
CA GLU A 66 -62.84 -14.30 8.07
C GLU A 66 -62.68 -15.42 9.11
N LYS A 67 -61.45 -15.92 9.33
CA LYS A 67 -61.14 -16.94 10.37
C LYS A 67 -61.35 -16.48 11.82
N LYS A 68 -61.53 -15.18 12.08
CA LYS A 68 -61.79 -14.65 13.43
C LYS A 68 -63.28 -14.58 13.78
N ASN A 69 -64.18 -14.85 12.83
CA ASN A 69 -65.63 -14.76 13.02
C ASN A 69 -66.31 -16.15 13.10
N ASP A 70 -65.54 -17.23 13.23
CA ASP A 70 -66.04 -18.63 13.27
C ASP A 70 -66.59 -19.01 14.66
N ASP A 71 -67.67 -18.35 15.09
CA ASP A 71 -68.58 -18.84 16.15
C ASP A 71 -69.97 -19.23 15.60
N ASP A 72 -70.16 -19.28 14.28
CA ASP A 72 -71.43 -19.72 13.65
C ASP A 72 -71.19 -20.92 12.71
N ASP A 73 -71.76 -22.07 13.09
CA ASP A 73 -71.78 -23.33 12.32
C ASP A 73 -72.53 -23.15 10.99
N VAL A 74 -71.80 -22.98 9.88
CA VAL A 74 -72.36 -23.05 8.52
C VAL A 74 -71.57 -24.03 7.66
N MET A 75 -72.30 -25.00 7.12
CA MET A 75 -71.85 -26.10 6.27
C MET A 75 -70.88 -25.68 5.16
N VAL A 76 -69.83 -26.50 4.98
CA VAL A 76 -68.84 -26.43 3.89
C VAL A 76 -69.55 -26.47 2.52
N ASN A 77 -69.66 -25.31 1.89
CA ASN A 77 -70.00 -25.22 0.47
C ASN A 77 -68.68 -25.34 -0.33
N GLU A 78 -68.54 -26.39 -1.14
CA GLU A 78 -67.40 -26.67 -2.05
C GLU A 78 -67.25 -25.63 -3.20
N GLY A 79 -67.72 -24.40 -2.99
CA GLY A 79 -67.70 -23.29 -3.93
C GLY A 79 -67.15 -22.00 -3.31
N SER A 80 -66.16 -22.10 -2.41
CA SER A 80 -65.49 -20.93 -1.83
C SER A 80 -64.99 -19.98 -2.94
N PRO A 81 -65.46 -18.70 -3.00
CA PRO A 81 -65.10 -17.73 -4.04
C PRO A 81 -63.62 -17.28 -3.98
N TYR A 82 -62.88 -17.68 -2.95
CA TYR A 82 -61.51 -17.25 -2.70
C TYR A 82 -60.45 -18.01 -3.51
N LYS A 83 -60.88 -18.88 -4.44
CA LYS A 83 -60.01 -19.48 -5.47
C LYS A 83 -59.64 -18.54 -6.62
N ASN A 84 -60.01 -17.25 -6.58
CA ASN A 84 -59.46 -16.23 -7.49
C ASN A 84 -58.05 -15.77 -7.05
N ALA A 85 -57.23 -16.73 -6.59
CA ALA A 85 -55.87 -16.52 -6.14
C ALA A 85 -54.99 -16.16 -7.34
N VAL A 86 -54.68 -14.87 -7.50
CA VAL A 86 -53.64 -14.31 -8.38
C VAL A 86 -53.70 -14.86 -9.82
N ARG A 87 -54.41 -14.14 -10.70
CA ARG A 87 -54.64 -14.54 -12.10
C ARG A 87 -53.40 -14.87 -12.95
N TYR A 88 -52.18 -14.51 -12.50
CA TYR A 88 -50.93 -14.70 -13.25
C TYR A 88 -49.77 -15.08 -12.31
N SER A 89 -48.97 -16.08 -12.67
CA SER A 89 -47.75 -16.45 -11.94
C SER A 89 -46.66 -15.39 -12.08
N GLU A 90 -45.67 -15.40 -11.19
CA GLU A 90 -44.44 -14.61 -11.37
C GLU A 90 -43.75 -14.95 -12.70
N ASP A 91 -43.72 -16.24 -13.02
CA ASP A 91 -43.13 -16.76 -14.24
C ASP A 91 -43.89 -16.30 -15.48
N ASP A 92 -45.22 -16.09 -15.38
CA ASP A 92 -46.02 -15.60 -16.49
C ASP A 92 -45.75 -14.12 -16.76
N ILE A 93 -45.55 -13.33 -15.69
CA ILE A 93 -45.13 -11.93 -15.79
C ILE A 93 -43.74 -11.85 -16.43
N ARG A 94 -42.76 -12.64 -15.96
CA ARG A 94 -41.42 -12.68 -16.56
C ARG A 94 -41.44 -13.10 -18.03
N LYS A 95 -42.17 -14.17 -18.37
CA LYS A 95 -42.29 -14.62 -19.77
C LYS A 95 -42.98 -13.57 -20.64
N GLY A 96 -43.99 -12.89 -20.11
CA GLY A 96 -44.69 -11.79 -20.78
C GLY A 96 -43.77 -10.60 -21.04
N THR A 97 -43.04 -10.14 -20.02
CA THR A 97 -42.09 -9.02 -20.15
C THR A 97 -40.94 -9.37 -21.09
N ALA A 98 -40.34 -10.56 -20.97
CA ALA A 98 -39.30 -11.00 -21.90
C ALA A 98 -39.80 -11.06 -23.35
N LYS A 99 -41.06 -11.49 -23.57
CA LYS A 99 -41.64 -11.50 -24.91
C LYS A 99 -41.88 -10.09 -25.44
N LEU A 100 -42.33 -9.16 -24.57
CA LEU A 100 -42.52 -7.76 -24.90
C LEU A 100 -41.18 -7.10 -25.26
N GLU A 101 -40.14 -7.35 -24.48
CA GLU A 101 -38.78 -6.86 -24.70
C GLU A 101 -38.26 -7.29 -26.07
N SER A 102 -38.30 -8.59 -26.40
CA SER A 102 -37.86 -9.05 -27.73
C SER A 102 -38.66 -8.46 -28.88
N LEU A 103 -39.95 -8.17 -28.68
CA LEU A 103 -40.79 -7.51 -29.69
C LEU A 103 -40.42 -6.04 -29.86
N LEU A 104 -40.17 -5.34 -28.75
CA LEU A 104 -39.73 -3.94 -28.75
C LEU A 104 -38.35 -3.81 -29.39
N GLU A 105 -37.40 -4.70 -29.07
CA GLU A 105 -36.06 -4.72 -29.66
C GLU A 105 -36.15 -4.87 -31.19
N HIS A 106 -36.95 -5.82 -31.67
CA HIS A 106 -37.15 -6.00 -33.11
C HIS A 106 -37.77 -4.78 -33.79
N LEU A 107 -38.78 -4.16 -33.16
CA LEU A 107 -39.46 -2.99 -33.70
C LEU A 107 -38.58 -1.74 -33.69
N ILE A 108 -37.82 -1.53 -32.62
CA ILE A 108 -36.88 -0.43 -32.45
C ILE A 108 -35.79 -0.59 -33.51
N ASN A 109 -35.09 -1.72 -33.58
CA ASN A 109 -34.05 -1.93 -34.58
C ASN A 109 -34.56 -1.65 -36.00
N ARG A 110 -35.69 -2.25 -36.40
CA ARG A 110 -36.24 -2.06 -37.76
C ARG A 110 -36.62 -0.61 -38.07
N ASN A 111 -37.17 0.13 -37.10
CA ASN A 111 -37.60 1.51 -37.32
C ASN A 111 -36.42 2.48 -37.23
N TYR A 112 -35.43 2.20 -36.37
CA TYR A 112 -34.24 3.02 -36.20
C TYR A 112 -33.22 2.81 -37.33
N ASP A 113 -33.12 1.62 -37.93
CA ASP A 113 -32.37 1.42 -39.18
C ASP A 113 -32.93 2.33 -40.31
N LYS A 114 -34.25 2.48 -40.37
CA LYS A 114 -34.90 3.39 -41.33
C LYS A 114 -34.67 4.85 -40.99
N LEU A 115 -34.65 5.17 -39.69
CA LEU A 115 -34.36 6.51 -39.21
C LEU A 115 -32.91 6.89 -39.55
N GLU A 116 -31.95 6.00 -39.31
CA GLU A 116 -30.55 6.17 -39.69
C GLU A 116 -30.43 6.51 -41.18
N LEU A 117 -31.02 5.66 -42.03
CA LEU A 117 -31.03 5.87 -43.47
C LEU A 117 -31.68 7.20 -43.85
N TYR A 118 -32.79 7.57 -43.21
CA TYR A 118 -33.47 8.83 -43.48
C TYR A 118 -32.63 10.05 -43.07
N ILE A 119 -32.02 10.01 -41.89
CA ILE A 119 -31.19 11.09 -41.36
C ILE A 119 -29.98 11.30 -42.29
N ILE A 120 -29.24 10.24 -42.61
CA ILE A 120 -28.03 10.33 -43.44
C ILE A 120 -28.38 10.76 -44.88
N ARG A 121 -29.53 10.32 -45.39
CA ARG A 121 -29.93 10.62 -46.77
C ARG A 121 -30.56 11.99 -46.97
N ASN A 122 -31.26 12.54 -45.97
CA ASN A 122 -32.09 13.74 -46.15
C ASN A 122 -31.69 14.91 -45.24
N ILE A 123 -31.31 14.66 -43.99
CA ILE A 123 -31.01 15.71 -43.01
C ILE A 123 -29.51 16.04 -43.04
N LEU A 124 -28.69 15.01 -42.93
CA LEU A 124 -27.24 15.08 -42.91
C LEU A 124 -26.68 14.87 -44.32
N THR A 125 -27.26 15.57 -45.29
CA THR A 125 -26.81 15.56 -46.67
C THR A 125 -26.72 16.98 -47.22
N ILE A 126 -25.83 17.18 -48.17
CA ILE A 126 -25.68 18.43 -48.90
C ILE A 126 -25.89 18.09 -50.39
N PRO A 127 -26.74 18.82 -51.13
CA PRO A 127 -26.92 18.58 -52.55
C PRO A 127 -25.60 18.63 -53.33
N ASP A 128 -25.36 17.61 -54.16
CA ASP A 128 -24.15 17.47 -54.98
C ASP A 128 -23.86 18.70 -55.84
N ASP A 129 -24.91 19.35 -56.37
CA ASP A 129 -24.80 20.54 -57.22
C ASP A 129 -24.17 21.74 -56.50
N LEU A 130 -24.46 21.88 -55.20
CA LEU A 130 -23.94 22.98 -54.39
C LEU A 130 -22.46 22.78 -54.03
N LEU A 131 -22.05 21.52 -53.85
CA LEU A 131 -20.65 21.16 -53.62
C LEU A 131 -19.83 21.19 -54.91
N ALA A 132 -20.34 20.63 -56.00
CA ALA A 132 -19.69 20.66 -57.31
C ALA A 132 -19.51 22.09 -57.84
N GLY A 133 -20.47 22.97 -57.55
CA GLY A 133 -20.39 24.38 -57.87
C GLY A 133 -19.50 25.22 -56.93
N GLY A 134 -19.00 24.64 -55.83
CA GLY A 134 -18.15 25.33 -54.85
C GLY A 134 -18.86 26.45 -54.08
N TYR A 135 -20.20 26.38 -54.01
CA TYR A 135 -21.04 27.37 -53.34
C TYR A 135 -21.13 27.16 -51.82
N VAL A 136 -20.83 25.95 -51.35
CA VAL A 136 -20.77 25.62 -49.93
C VAL A 136 -19.38 25.94 -49.41
N ARG A 137 -19.30 26.81 -48.39
CA ARG A 137 -18.07 27.13 -47.67
C ARG A 137 -18.35 27.15 -46.18
N LEU A 138 -17.41 26.60 -45.41
CA LEU A 138 -17.50 26.63 -43.95
C LEU A 138 -16.96 27.96 -43.42
N LYS A 139 -17.37 28.35 -42.20
CA LYS A 139 -17.01 29.65 -41.60
C LYS A 139 -15.50 29.87 -41.50
N HIS A 140 -14.71 28.83 -41.23
CA HIS A 140 -13.24 28.93 -41.18
C HIS A 140 -12.57 28.97 -42.56
N GLN A 141 -13.33 28.73 -43.63
CA GLN A 141 -12.88 28.87 -45.01
C GLN A 141 -13.17 30.28 -45.57
N GLU A 142 -13.92 31.10 -44.81
CA GLU A 142 -14.23 32.50 -45.12
C GLU A 142 -12.95 33.34 -44.97
N GLY A 143 -12.24 33.54 -46.08
CA GLY A 143 -10.95 34.25 -46.13
C GLY A 143 -9.82 33.48 -46.82
N MET A 144 -10.01 32.18 -47.09
CA MET A 144 -9.05 31.40 -47.87
C MET A 144 -9.16 31.73 -49.36
N LYS A 145 -8.11 32.36 -49.90
CA LYS A 145 -7.92 32.52 -51.35
C LYS A 145 -7.02 31.40 -51.84
N ILE A 146 -7.51 30.61 -52.81
CA ILE A 146 -6.68 29.63 -53.52
C ILE A 146 -5.73 30.42 -54.42
N VAL A 147 -4.49 30.61 -53.96
CA VAL A 147 -3.44 31.24 -54.75
C VAL A 147 -2.76 30.14 -55.56
N PRO A 148 -2.67 30.22 -56.90
CA PRO A 148 -2.13 29.14 -57.74
C PRO A 148 -0.63 28.86 -57.57
N ASP A 149 0.09 29.69 -56.80
CA ASP A 149 1.55 29.80 -56.86
C ASP A 149 2.24 29.56 -55.51
N THR A 150 1.64 28.70 -54.67
CA THR A 150 2.10 28.45 -53.30
C THR A 150 2.77 27.10 -53.09
N ILE A 151 3.02 26.28 -54.12
CA ILE A 151 3.62 24.94 -53.92
C ILE A 151 4.99 25.05 -53.20
N ASP A 152 5.83 25.99 -53.59
CA ASP A 152 7.15 26.18 -52.96
C ASP A 152 7.08 26.84 -51.57
N LYS A 153 6.07 27.68 -51.33
CA LYS A 153 5.85 28.33 -50.02
C LYS A 153 5.18 27.35 -49.03
N ALA A 154 4.24 26.54 -49.51
CA ALA A 154 3.61 25.46 -48.79
C ALA A 154 4.65 24.38 -48.45
N ALA A 155 5.48 23.94 -49.41
CA ALA A 155 6.54 22.97 -49.12
C ALA A 155 7.56 23.48 -48.08
N LYS A 156 7.86 24.78 -48.07
CA LYS A 156 8.70 25.39 -47.02
C LYS A 156 7.99 25.45 -45.67
N LEU A 157 6.71 25.80 -45.65
CA LEU A 157 5.88 25.81 -44.43
C LEU A 157 5.71 24.38 -43.89
N ASP A 158 5.37 23.41 -44.72
CA ASP A 158 5.23 21.99 -44.37
C ASP A 158 6.52 21.43 -43.81
N LYS A 159 7.68 21.80 -44.39
CA LYS A 159 8.98 21.46 -43.83
C LYS A 159 9.19 22.10 -42.45
N GLN A 160 8.85 23.38 -42.27
CA GLN A 160 8.93 24.04 -40.97
C GLN A 160 7.98 23.43 -39.94
N TYR A 161 6.76 23.05 -40.35
CA TYR A 161 5.80 22.35 -39.49
C TYR A 161 6.32 20.97 -39.12
N ALA A 162 6.86 20.20 -40.06
CA ALA A 162 7.47 18.91 -39.79
C ALA A 162 8.66 19.02 -38.82
N ASP A 163 9.53 20.01 -39.02
CA ASP A 163 10.67 20.28 -38.13
C ASP A 163 10.17 20.66 -36.72
N LYS A 164 9.13 21.51 -36.61
CA LYS A 164 8.52 21.89 -35.33
C LYS A 164 7.78 20.74 -34.65
N MET A 165 7.10 19.88 -35.41
CA MET A 165 6.45 18.68 -34.89
C MET A 165 7.48 17.67 -34.37
N ALA A 166 8.61 17.50 -35.06
CA ALA A 166 9.72 16.69 -34.59
C ALA A 166 10.34 17.27 -33.31
N GLU A 167 10.50 18.59 -33.25
CA GLU A 167 11.00 19.30 -32.06
C GLU A 167 10.05 19.14 -30.85
N ILE A 168 8.74 19.32 -31.05
CA ILE A 168 7.73 19.11 -29.99
C ILE A 168 7.70 17.64 -29.55
N SER A 169 7.74 16.70 -30.48
CA SER A 169 7.75 15.27 -30.15
C SER A 169 8.96 14.88 -29.32
N ARG A 170 10.14 15.44 -29.66
CA ARG A 170 11.36 15.27 -28.88
C ARG A 170 11.21 15.88 -27.47
N GLN A 171 10.65 17.08 -27.35
CA GLN A 171 10.39 17.70 -26.04
C GLN A 171 9.43 16.86 -25.19
N ILE A 172 8.38 16.27 -25.79
CA ILE A 172 7.47 15.37 -25.09
C ILE A 172 8.20 14.12 -24.59
N GLU A 173 9.10 13.55 -25.38
CA GLU A 173 9.90 12.38 -24.97
C GLU A 173 10.87 12.72 -23.84
N GLU A 174 11.53 13.89 -23.91
CA GLU A 174 12.38 14.41 -22.84
C GLU A 174 11.58 14.64 -21.55
N ASN A 175 10.40 15.27 -21.65
CA ASN A 175 9.50 15.49 -20.50
C ASN A 175 9.00 14.17 -19.89
N LYS A 176 8.71 13.16 -20.72
CA LYS A 176 8.31 11.82 -20.25
C LYS A 176 9.44 11.15 -19.48
N LYS A 177 10.68 11.21 -19.97
CA LYS A 177 11.87 10.70 -19.27
C LYS A 177 12.08 11.41 -17.92
N ILE A 178 11.89 12.73 -17.88
CA ILE A 178 11.98 13.50 -16.63
C ILE A 178 10.90 13.06 -15.64
N SER A 179 9.66 12.91 -16.09
CA SER A 179 8.55 12.41 -15.27
C SER A 179 8.88 11.02 -14.67
N ASP A 180 9.41 10.10 -15.47
CA ASP A 180 9.83 8.78 -14.99
C ASP A 180 10.97 8.86 -13.96
N MET A 181 11.93 9.78 -14.15
CA MET A 181 13.00 10.03 -13.20
C MET A 181 12.47 10.59 -11.87
N ILE A 182 11.49 11.50 -11.91
CA ILE A 182 10.83 12.03 -10.71
C ILE A 182 10.14 10.90 -9.94
N VAL A 183 9.45 9.99 -10.62
CA VAL A 183 8.82 8.82 -9.98
C VAL A 183 9.88 7.89 -9.33
N LYS A 184 11.05 7.71 -9.96
CA LYS A 184 12.16 6.95 -9.36
C LYS A 184 12.74 7.66 -8.14
N LEU A 185 12.97 8.98 -8.23
CA LEU A 185 13.49 9.80 -7.13
C LEU A 185 12.55 9.79 -5.92
N THR A 186 11.24 9.95 -6.13
CA THR A 186 10.25 9.88 -5.04
C THR A 186 10.19 8.49 -4.38
N LYS A 187 10.36 7.40 -5.14
CA LYS A 187 10.52 6.05 -4.58
C LYS A 187 11.80 5.90 -3.77
N MET A 188 12.92 6.45 -4.25
CA MET A 188 14.19 6.43 -3.52
C MET A 188 14.12 7.27 -2.26
N ASP A 189 13.49 8.44 -2.29
CA ASP A 189 13.30 9.29 -1.13
C ASP A 189 12.53 8.54 -0.02
N LYS A 190 11.43 7.87 -0.36
CA LYS A 190 10.70 6.98 0.58
C LYS A 190 11.59 5.90 1.20
N LYS A 191 12.46 5.27 0.40
CA LYS A 191 13.43 4.27 0.88
C LYS A 191 14.47 4.91 1.82
N VAL A 192 14.97 6.10 1.48
CA VAL A 192 15.91 6.86 2.30
C VAL A 192 15.26 7.29 3.61
N THR A 193 14.01 7.76 3.61
CA THR A 193 13.28 8.07 4.86
C THR A 193 13.12 6.82 5.74
N LEU A 194 12.80 5.67 5.13
CA LEU A 194 12.68 4.41 5.87
C LEU A 194 14.03 3.95 6.44
N LEU A 195 15.11 4.08 5.66
CA LEU A 195 16.48 3.80 6.11
C LEU A 195 16.89 4.75 7.23
N LYS A 196 16.65 6.07 7.09
CA LYS A 196 16.89 7.04 8.16
C LYS A 196 16.11 6.70 9.42
N LYS A 197 14.85 6.27 9.33
CA LYS A 197 14.07 5.82 10.51
C LYS A 197 14.65 4.56 11.15
N LYS A 198 15.21 3.63 10.36
CA LYS A 198 15.87 2.40 10.84
C LYS A 198 17.29 2.65 11.38
N VAL A 199 18.00 3.63 10.84
CA VAL A 199 19.36 4.01 11.23
C VAL A 199 19.35 5.06 12.34
N ALA A 200 18.28 5.85 12.52
CA ALA A 200 18.11 6.76 13.66
C ALA A 200 18.35 6.11 15.03
N PRO A 201 17.92 4.86 15.32
CA PRO A 201 18.30 4.17 16.55
C PRO A 201 19.74 3.60 16.55
N MET A 202 20.42 3.56 15.39
CA MET A 202 21.84 3.18 15.28
C MET A 202 22.79 4.39 15.23
N ASP A 203 22.28 5.58 14.91
CA ASP A 203 23.02 6.84 14.96
C ASP A 203 23.21 7.20 16.43
N TYR A 204 24.27 6.60 16.98
CA TYR A 204 24.57 6.46 18.40
C TYR A 204 25.06 7.79 18.98
N LYS A 205 24.24 8.84 18.94
CA LYS A 205 24.23 9.84 20.02
C LYS A 205 23.41 9.29 21.20
N GLY A 206 23.90 8.18 21.75
CA GLY A 206 24.02 8.00 23.19
C GLY A 206 22.82 7.72 24.08
N VAL A 207 21.61 7.38 23.60
CA VAL A 207 20.55 6.86 24.50
C VAL A 207 19.78 5.72 23.83
N LEU A 208 20.00 4.48 24.30
CA LEU A 208 19.16 3.32 23.97
C LEU A 208 17.80 3.48 24.66
N LYS A 209 16.83 4.13 24.01
CA LYS A 209 15.43 4.03 24.48
C LYS A 209 14.92 2.61 24.25
N SER A 210 14.38 2.03 25.32
CA SER A 210 13.77 0.70 25.33
C SER A 210 12.76 0.55 24.19
N ARG A 211 12.86 -0.56 23.46
CA ARG A 211 11.82 -0.99 22.53
C ARG A 211 10.54 -1.27 23.32
N SER A 212 9.51 -0.45 23.18
CA SER A 212 8.13 -0.88 23.43
C SER A 212 7.55 -1.42 22.12
N SER A 213 7.55 -2.74 21.97
CA SER A 213 6.72 -3.40 20.95
C SER A 213 5.29 -3.45 21.49
N THR A 214 4.41 -2.57 21.02
CA THR A 214 2.97 -2.71 21.23
C THR A 214 2.42 -3.72 20.24
N ASN A 215 2.55 -5.01 20.55
CA ASN A 215 1.67 -6.03 20.00
C ASN A 215 0.50 -6.20 20.97
N ALA A 216 -0.68 -5.79 20.52
CA ALA A 216 -1.93 -6.05 21.21
C ALA A 216 -2.23 -7.56 21.20
N SER A 217 -2.34 -8.19 22.38
CA SER A 217 -3.23 -9.34 22.58
C SER A 217 -3.50 -9.57 24.07
N ARG A 218 -4.68 -10.13 24.32
CA ARG A 218 -5.46 -10.18 25.55
C ARG A 218 -4.88 -11.15 26.60
N ASN A 219 -5.16 -10.81 27.85
CA ASN A 219 -5.05 -11.62 29.07
C ASN A 219 -3.64 -12.02 29.56
N GLY A 220 -3.29 -11.45 30.71
CA GLY A 220 -2.71 -12.19 31.84
C GLY A 220 -1.26 -12.67 31.73
N LYS A 221 -0.36 -11.92 32.37
CA LYS A 221 1.00 -12.31 32.82
C LYS A 221 2.03 -12.63 31.72
N ASN A 222 2.69 -11.58 31.22
CA ASN A 222 3.99 -11.71 30.54
C ASN A 222 5.13 -11.42 31.53
N ILE A 223 5.87 -12.45 31.94
CA ILE A 223 7.16 -12.33 32.61
C ILE A 223 8.18 -11.91 31.53
N VAL A 224 8.61 -10.66 31.58
CA VAL A 224 9.66 -10.12 30.71
C VAL A 224 11.02 -10.44 31.34
N GLN A 225 11.69 -11.49 30.88
CA GLN A 225 13.14 -11.63 31.10
C GLN A 225 13.84 -10.55 30.26
N LYS A 226 14.21 -9.45 30.90
CA LYS A 226 15.07 -8.42 30.31
C LYS A 226 16.50 -8.96 30.33
N ASN A 227 17.11 -9.17 29.16
CA ASN A 227 18.57 -9.32 29.04
C ASN A 227 19.22 -7.94 29.27
N THR A 228 19.31 -7.52 30.53
CA THR A 228 19.77 -6.20 30.98
C THR A 228 21.28 -6.08 31.20
N LEU A 229 22.07 -7.11 30.90
CA LEU A 229 23.49 -7.13 31.26
C LEU A 229 24.38 -6.36 30.27
N GLY A 230 24.05 -6.36 28.97
CA GLY A 230 24.86 -5.68 27.95
C GLY A 230 24.72 -4.14 27.94
N SER A 231 23.55 -3.60 28.30
CA SER A 231 23.30 -2.15 28.25
C SER A 231 23.83 -1.40 29.47
N LYS A 232 23.81 -2.03 30.66
CA LYS A 232 24.30 -1.39 31.91
C LYS A 232 25.82 -1.26 31.99
N PHE A 233 26.58 -2.15 31.36
CA PHE A 233 28.05 -2.10 31.41
C PHE A 233 28.63 -0.94 30.62
N VAL A 234 28.04 -0.63 29.45
CA VAL A 234 28.54 0.43 28.55
C VAL A 234 28.22 1.83 29.08
N GLU A 235 27.14 1.99 29.84
CA GLU A 235 26.77 3.27 30.47
C GLU A 235 27.55 3.58 31.76
N LYS A 236 28.02 2.58 32.52
CA LYS A 236 28.72 2.82 33.80
C LYS A 236 30.20 3.21 33.64
N TYR A 237 30.81 2.93 32.48
CA TYR A 237 32.26 3.10 32.25
C TYR A 237 32.61 4.07 31.12
N ASP A 238 31.68 4.95 30.69
CA ASP A 238 31.91 6.04 29.72
C ASP A 238 32.90 5.70 28.58
N LEU A 239 32.70 4.54 27.93
CA LEU A 239 33.56 4.05 26.84
C LEU A 239 33.22 4.71 25.50
N LYS A 240 33.03 6.03 25.50
CA LYS A 240 32.86 6.83 24.28
C LYS A 240 34.07 7.75 24.14
N PRO A 241 34.80 7.72 23.00
CA PRO A 241 34.51 6.99 21.76
C PRO A 241 34.97 5.53 21.79
N LEU A 242 34.10 4.59 21.38
CA LEU A 242 34.43 3.16 21.27
C LEU A 242 35.69 2.92 20.43
N LYS A 243 35.91 3.75 19.40
CA LYS A 243 37.12 3.72 18.56
C LYS A 243 38.39 3.97 19.39
N GLU A 244 38.38 4.98 20.26
CA GLU A 244 39.54 5.34 21.08
C GLU A 244 39.78 4.32 22.18
N THR A 245 38.72 3.82 22.83
CA THR A 245 38.84 2.73 23.79
C THR A 245 39.40 1.46 23.15
N CYS A 246 38.90 1.05 21.98
CA CYS A 246 39.42 -0.12 21.27
C CYS A 246 40.88 0.07 20.84
N LEU A 247 41.27 1.28 20.43
CA LEU A 247 42.66 1.58 20.11
C LEU A 247 43.56 1.53 21.36
N PHE A 248 43.11 2.10 22.47
CA PHE A 248 43.82 2.07 23.75
C PHE A 248 44.01 0.63 24.28
N ILE A 249 42.94 -0.17 24.27
CA ILE A 249 43.02 -1.58 24.68
C ILE A 249 44.01 -2.33 23.78
N ASN A 250 43.97 -2.11 22.47
CA ASN A 250 44.94 -2.72 21.55
C ASN A 250 46.38 -2.26 21.80
N SER A 251 46.61 -1.00 22.17
CA SER A 251 47.95 -0.52 22.52
C SER A 251 48.46 -1.11 23.83
N GLU A 252 47.61 -1.25 24.84
CA GLU A 252 47.97 -1.85 26.12
C GLU A 252 48.24 -3.36 25.97
N ILE A 253 47.43 -4.07 25.18
CA ILE A 253 47.69 -5.47 24.84
C ILE A 253 49.06 -5.60 24.15
N ARG A 254 49.37 -4.77 23.16
CA ARG A 254 50.69 -4.78 22.50
C ARG A 254 51.82 -4.48 23.47
N ARG A 255 51.63 -3.58 24.43
CA ARG A 255 52.63 -3.24 25.44
C ARG A 255 52.87 -4.42 26.39
N GLY A 256 51.80 -5.08 26.82
CA GLY A 256 51.86 -6.31 27.62
C GLY A 256 52.60 -7.44 26.90
N TYR A 257 52.31 -7.66 25.62
CA TYR A 257 53.05 -8.66 24.82
C TYR A 257 54.56 -8.35 24.74
N LYS A 258 54.95 -7.09 24.53
CA LYS A 258 56.37 -6.70 24.50
C LYS A 258 57.08 -6.88 25.85
N LEU A 259 56.39 -6.65 26.96
CA LEU A 259 56.92 -6.90 28.30
C LEU A 259 57.12 -8.39 28.53
N LEU A 260 56.15 -9.22 28.12
CA LEU A 260 56.25 -10.68 28.20
C LEU A 260 57.41 -11.22 27.35
N GLU A 261 57.57 -10.69 26.14
CA GLU A 261 58.65 -11.04 25.22
C GLU A 261 60.03 -10.63 25.76
N ARG A 262 60.10 -9.53 26.51
CA ARG A 262 61.33 -9.05 27.17
C ARG A 262 61.64 -9.79 28.48
N ALA A 263 60.62 -10.34 29.16
CA ALA A 263 60.76 -11.19 30.35
C ALA A 263 61.08 -12.66 30.00
N LYS A 264 60.74 -13.09 28.78
CA LYS A 264 61.02 -14.42 28.26
C LYS A 264 62.50 -14.87 28.41
N PRO A 265 63.50 -14.06 28.02
CA PRO A 265 64.91 -14.43 28.20
C PRO A 265 65.40 -14.42 29.67
N PHE A 266 64.74 -13.67 30.58
CA PHE A 266 65.08 -13.71 32.02
C PHE A 266 64.54 -14.96 32.73
N LEU A 267 63.53 -15.62 32.15
CA LEU A 267 63.00 -16.90 32.60
C LEU A 267 63.74 -18.10 32.00
N GLU A 268 64.54 -17.87 30.95
CA GLU A 268 65.35 -18.88 30.24
C GLU A 268 66.84 -18.86 30.64
N ASP A 269 67.25 -17.99 31.58
CA ASP A 269 68.63 -17.87 32.08
C ASP A 269 68.93 -18.90 33.20
N GLU A 270 69.82 -19.86 32.94
CA GLU A 270 70.11 -21.06 33.75
C GLU A 270 70.59 -20.81 35.20
N THR A 271 70.86 -19.57 35.58
CA THR A 271 71.30 -19.21 36.94
C THR A 271 70.14 -19.01 37.92
N ILE A 272 68.99 -18.51 37.45
CA ILE A 272 67.78 -18.33 38.29
C ILE A 272 67.04 -19.66 38.46
N VAL A 273 67.10 -20.56 37.47
CA VAL A 273 66.54 -21.91 37.58
C VAL A 273 67.25 -22.71 38.68
N LYS A 274 68.58 -22.58 38.83
CA LYS A 274 69.33 -23.24 39.92
C LYS A 274 69.08 -22.64 41.30
N VAL A 275 68.83 -21.33 41.40
CA VAL A 275 68.43 -20.66 42.65
C VAL A 275 66.99 -21.00 43.02
N ALA A 276 66.09 -21.11 42.03
CA ALA A 276 64.71 -21.56 42.23
C ALA A 276 64.65 -23.04 42.65
N GLU A 277 65.53 -23.91 42.14
CA GLU A 277 65.65 -25.29 42.62
C GLU A 277 66.22 -25.39 44.05
N HIS A 278 67.11 -24.48 44.47
CA HIS A 278 67.61 -24.42 45.85
C HIS A 278 66.54 -23.87 46.82
N SER A 279 65.82 -22.81 46.43
CA SER A 279 64.69 -22.25 47.19
C SER A 279 63.54 -23.24 47.31
N ALA A 280 63.23 -24.00 46.25
CA ALA A 280 62.18 -25.02 46.29
C ALA A 280 62.50 -26.18 47.25
N LYS A 281 63.78 -26.50 47.47
CA LYS A 281 64.18 -27.51 48.48
C LYS A 281 64.08 -26.96 49.91
N GLU A 282 64.47 -25.71 50.12
CA GLU A 282 64.32 -25.02 51.41
C GLU A 282 62.84 -24.79 51.76
N ASP A 283 62.01 -24.37 50.80
CA ASP A 283 60.56 -24.18 50.99
C ASP A 283 59.84 -25.51 51.25
N ASN A 284 60.29 -26.62 50.63
CA ASN A 284 59.77 -27.95 50.95
C ASN A 284 60.18 -28.41 52.36
N PHE A 285 61.43 -28.16 52.78
CA PHE A 285 61.88 -28.46 54.14
C PHE A 285 61.13 -27.63 55.21
N VAL A 286 60.89 -26.35 54.94
CA VAL A 286 60.09 -25.48 55.82
C VAL A 286 58.64 -25.94 55.85
N ASN A 287 58.03 -26.30 54.72
CA ASN A 287 56.66 -26.85 54.70
C ASN A 287 56.54 -28.20 55.41
N GLU A 288 57.59 -29.03 55.37
CA GLU A 288 57.64 -30.31 56.09
C GLU A 288 57.79 -30.09 57.61
N GLN A 289 58.65 -29.17 58.06
CA GLN A 289 58.71 -28.76 59.47
C GLN A 289 57.43 -28.09 59.96
N VAL A 290 56.80 -27.25 59.15
CA VAL A 290 55.52 -26.63 59.47
C VAL A 290 54.44 -27.71 59.59
N ARG A 291 54.44 -28.73 58.71
CA ARG A 291 53.55 -29.89 58.85
C ARG A 291 53.80 -30.67 60.14
N ASP A 292 55.05 -30.91 60.51
CA ASP A 292 55.40 -31.61 61.76
C ASP A 292 55.06 -30.80 63.01
N MET A 293 55.15 -29.46 62.95
CA MET A 293 54.61 -28.59 63.97
C MET A 293 53.08 -28.69 64.06
N PHE A 294 52.37 -28.77 62.93
CA PHE A 294 50.90 -28.89 62.91
C PHE A 294 50.39 -30.28 63.33
N THR A 295 51.17 -31.36 63.16
CA THR A 295 50.84 -32.69 63.70
C THR A 295 51.15 -32.81 65.20
N SER A 296 52.16 -32.08 65.68
CA SER A 296 52.55 -32.06 67.10
C SER A 296 51.69 -31.14 67.98
N ASN A 297 51.06 -30.10 67.42
CA ASN A 297 50.22 -29.13 68.16
C ASN A 297 48.70 -29.37 68.10
N LYS A 298 48.22 -30.55 67.67
CA LYS A 298 46.78 -30.92 67.74
C LYS A 298 46.42 -31.91 68.86
N THR A 299 47.33 -32.22 69.78
CA THR A 299 46.97 -32.74 71.12
C THR A 299 46.68 -31.59 72.09
N LYS A 300 45.41 -31.11 72.09
CA LYS A 300 44.63 -30.45 73.17
C LYS A 300 43.76 -29.30 72.63
N LYS A 301 42.45 -29.57 72.50
CA LYS A 301 41.37 -28.57 72.48
C LYS A 301 41.17 -27.98 73.88
N PRO A 302 40.71 -26.72 74.00
CA PRO A 302 39.38 -26.43 74.59
C PRO A 302 38.63 -25.29 73.83
N THR A 303 37.34 -25.40 73.43
CA THR A 303 36.07 -25.06 74.15
C THR A 303 36.00 -23.61 74.67
N GLY A 304 35.01 -22.73 74.41
CA GLY A 304 33.72 -22.76 73.68
C GLY A 304 32.90 -21.45 73.95
N PHE A 305 31.81 -21.24 73.18
CA PHE A 305 30.66 -20.30 73.37
C PHE A 305 30.90 -18.77 73.30
N ALA A 306 30.03 -17.85 72.84
CA ALA A 306 28.84 -17.75 71.96
C ALA A 306 28.45 -16.22 71.93
N ILE A 307 28.02 -15.54 70.85
CA ILE A 307 26.64 -15.05 70.54
C ILE A 307 26.66 -13.69 69.76
N GLN A 308 25.75 -13.60 68.77
CA GLN A 308 24.91 -12.52 68.16
C GLN A 308 25.32 -11.06 67.82
N GLU A 309 24.71 -10.67 66.69
CA GLU A 309 24.21 -9.39 66.12
C GLU A 309 24.04 -8.14 67.02
N GLY A 310 24.33 -6.96 66.44
CA GLY A 310 23.75 -5.67 66.83
C GLY A 310 24.67 -4.45 66.69
N ASP A 311 24.25 -3.51 65.85
CA ASP A 311 24.52 -2.05 65.83
C ASP A 311 25.96 -1.48 65.82
N VAL A 312 26.22 -0.58 64.86
CA VAL A 312 26.23 0.89 65.07
C VAL A 312 26.79 1.55 63.80
N THR A 313 25.91 2.30 63.14
CA THR A 313 26.21 3.32 62.14
C THR A 313 27.01 4.48 62.73
N GLU A 314 27.73 5.20 61.86
CA GLU A 314 28.32 6.54 62.10
C GLU A 314 29.56 6.61 62.98
N SER A 315 30.71 6.64 62.31
CA SER A 315 31.79 7.60 62.56
C SER A 315 32.96 7.17 61.70
N LEU A 316 33.15 7.80 60.54
CA LEU A 316 34.45 8.12 59.91
C LEU A 316 34.19 8.73 58.52
N LEU A 317 33.22 9.66 58.47
CA LEU A 317 32.96 10.57 57.36
C LEU A 317 33.75 11.89 57.56
N ASP A 318 34.93 11.84 58.15
CA ASP A 318 35.71 13.05 58.37
C ASP A 318 37.22 12.75 58.23
N LYS A 319 37.89 13.53 57.38
CA LYS A 319 39.36 13.69 57.26
C LYS A 319 40.15 12.99 56.14
N VAL A 320 39.57 12.66 54.99
CA VAL A 320 40.38 12.62 53.75
C VAL A 320 39.74 13.44 52.63
N GLY A 321 39.29 14.63 52.99
CA GLY A 321 39.24 15.78 52.11
C GLY A 321 40.30 16.78 52.57
N LYS A 322 41.08 17.29 51.60
CA LYS A 322 42.14 18.32 51.70
C LYS A 322 43.54 17.77 51.98
N LEU A 323 44.34 17.79 50.92
CA LEU A 323 45.61 18.53 50.78
C LEU A 323 46.28 17.97 49.50
N VAL A 324 46.68 18.69 48.45
CA VAL A 324 46.85 20.12 48.11
C VAL A 324 47.73 20.13 46.83
N PRO A 325 47.88 21.19 45.99
CA PRO A 325 46.90 22.15 45.45
C PRO A 325 47.16 22.47 43.94
N LYS A 326 46.38 23.44 43.45
CA LYS A 326 46.58 24.42 42.34
C LYS A 326 47.86 24.35 41.51
#